data_AF-A0A536AE26-F1
#
_entry.id   AF-A0A536AE26-F1
#
_cell.length_a   1.000
_cell.length_b   1.000
_cell.length_c   1.000
_cell.angle_alpha   90.00
_cell.angle_beta   90.00
_cell.angle_gamma   90.00
#
_symmetry.space_group_name_H-M   'P 1'
#
loop_
_entity.id
_entity.type
_entity.pdbx_description
1 polymer ?
#
loop_
_entity_poly.entity_id
_entity_poly.type
_entity_poly.pdbx_seq_one_letter_code
_entity_poly.pdbx_strand_id
1 'polypeptide(L)'
;MVFDHDGARVVIAPLDPLSLPPNTTDVLLSAVPDRLANEAWPPLQFTPVRVRSVIGLASEGLRPGDYRMVTWNERGSAYWLVSSQRDVADLVQLANSLR
;
A
#
# COMPACT_ATOMS: atom_id res chain seq x y z
N MET A 1 -7.02 -15.34 14.82
CA MET A 1 -7.26 -16.76 14.43
C MET A 1 -8.48 -16.75 13.53
N VAL A 2 -8.37 -17.24 12.30
CA VAL A 2 -9.46 -17.20 11.32
C VAL A 2 -9.84 -18.64 11.01
N PHE A 3 -11.14 -18.91 11.06
CA PHE A 3 -11.70 -20.23 10.79
C PHE A 3 -12.65 -20.13 9.61
N ASP A 4 -12.73 -21.21 8.84
CA ASP A 4 -13.76 -21.42 7.83
C ASP A 4 -15.11 -21.75 8.51
N HIS A 5 -16.22 -21.67 7.77
CA HIS A 5 -17.54 -22.19 8.08
C HIS A 5 -17.50 -23.62 8.65
N ASP A 6 -16.60 -24.46 8.15
CA ASP A 6 -16.42 -25.85 8.57
C ASP A 6 -15.49 -26.02 9.80
N GLY A 7 -15.04 -24.92 10.41
CA GLY A 7 -14.14 -24.96 11.57
C GLY A 7 -12.69 -25.33 11.24
N ALA A 8 -12.36 -25.48 9.96
CA ALA A 8 -11.00 -25.67 9.51
C ALA A 8 -10.15 -24.42 9.84
N ARG A 9 -9.01 -24.63 10.47
CA ARG A 9 -8.07 -23.57 10.82
C ARG A 9 -7.46 -23.03 9.52
N VAL A 10 -7.85 -21.81 9.13
CA VAL A 10 -7.23 -21.14 7.99
C VAL A 10 -5.84 -20.69 8.43
N VAL A 11 -4.83 -21.48 8.08
CA VAL A 11 -3.44 -21.05 8.16
C VAL A 11 -3.24 -20.08 7.02
N ILE A 12 -3.40 -18.79 7.30
CA ILE A 12 -2.87 -17.76 6.42
C ILE A 12 -1.35 -17.95 6.51
N ALA A 13 -0.74 -18.53 5.48
CA ALA A 13 0.71 -18.56 5.40
C ALA A 13 1.21 -17.12 5.59
N PRO A 14 2.14 -16.85 6.52
CA PRO A 14 2.68 -15.52 6.67
C PRO A 14 3.35 -15.17 5.35
N LEU A 15 2.72 -14.25 4.61
CA LEU A 15 3.40 -13.56 3.54
C LEU A 15 4.46 -12.69 4.20
N ASP A 16 5.70 -12.82 3.77
CA ASP A 16 6.75 -11.89 4.17
C ASP A 16 6.25 -10.47 3.83
N PRO A 17 5.99 -9.63 4.84
CA PRO A 17 5.46 -8.31 4.59
C PRO A 17 6.53 -7.48 3.90
N LEU A 18 6.13 -6.73 2.87
CA LEU A 18 7.02 -5.80 2.20
C LEU A 18 7.67 -4.87 3.23
N SER A 19 8.98 -4.67 3.06
CA SER A 19 9.80 -3.87 3.93
C SER A 19 10.43 -2.69 3.18
N LEU A 20 10.52 -1.56 3.88
CA LEU A 20 11.23 -0.39 3.36
C LEU A 20 12.75 -0.69 3.32
N PRO A 21 13.47 -0.15 2.33
CA PRO A 21 14.92 -0.16 2.36
C PRO A 21 15.46 0.48 3.66
N PRO A 22 16.61 0.01 4.18
CA PRO A 22 17.23 0.61 5.35
C PRO A 22 17.40 2.12 5.19
N ASN A 23 17.24 2.87 6.29
CA ASN A 23 17.38 4.33 6.35
C ASN A 23 16.33 5.13 5.57
N THR A 24 15.21 4.51 5.16
CA THR A 24 14.06 5.27 4.65
C THR A 24 13.32 5.92 5.82
N THR A 25 13.46 7.24 6.00
CA THR A 25 12.90 7.97 7.15
C THR A 25 11.72 8.88 6.80
N ASP A 26 11.52 9.14 5.51
CA ASP A 26 10.59 10.13 4.97
C ASP A 26 9.34 9.49 4.33
N VAL A 27 9.20 8.17 4.47
CA VAL A 27 8.10 7.39 3.91
C VAL A 27 7.53 6.45 4.96
N LEU A 28 6.21 6.43 5.06
CA LEU A 28 5.46 5.44 5.82
C LEU A 28 4.99 4.32 4.88
N LEU A 29 5.32 3.07 5.21
CA LEU A 29 4.72 1.88 4.60
C LEU A 29 3.71 1.28 5.57
N SER A 30 2.47 1.13 5.13
CA SER A 30 1.41 0.45 5.86
C SER A 30 0.85 -0.69 5.01
N ALA A 31 0.41 -1.76 5.68
CA ALA A 31 -0.22 -2.91 5.05
C ALA A 31 -1.33 -3.46 5.93
N VAL A 32 -2.46 -3.78 5.33
CA VAL A 32 -3.53 -4.54 6.00
C VAL A 32 -4.06 -5.60 5.03
N PRO A 33 -4.66 -6.70 5.54
CA PRO A 33 -5.41 -7.61 4.69
C PRO A 33 -6.44 -6.85 3.85
N ASP A 34 -6.49 -7.12 2.54
CA ASP A 34 -7.36 -6.43 1.58
C ASP A 34 -8.83 -6.40 2.02
N ARG A 35 -9.32 -7.50 2.59
CA ARG A 35 -10.66 -7.66 3.16
C ARG A 35 -10.98 -6.75 4.35
N LEU A 36 -9.96 -6.09 4.93
CA LEU A 36 -10.12 -5.09 5.98
C LEU A 36 -10.07 -3.66 5.41
N ALA A 37 -9.60 -3.47 4.18
CA ALA A 37 -9.58 -2.19 3.48
C ALA A 37 -10.95 -1.88 2.85
N ASN A 38 -12.00 -1.87 3.67
CA ASN A 38 -13.40 -1.66 3.22
C ASN A 38 -13.89 -0.21 3.35
N GLU A 39 -13.04 0.70 3.81
CA GLU A 39 -13.43 2.09 3.96
C GLU A 39 -13.54 2.77 2.58
N ALA A 40 -14.60 3.56 2.40
CA ALA A 40 -14.74 4.35 1.19
C ALA A 40 -13.54 5.29 1.06
N TRP A 41 -12.94 5.34 -0.12
CA TRP A 41 -11.83 6.25 -0.35
C TRP A 41 -12.28 7.69 -0.09
N PRO A 42 -11.46 8.50 0.60
CA PRO A 42 -11.71 9.94 0.68
C PRO A 42 -11.82 10.51 -0.75
N PRO A 43 -12.54 11.63 -0.95
CA PRO A 43 -12.77 12.24 -2.27
C PRO A 43 -11.50 12.93 -2.79
N LEU A 44 -10.41 12.16 -2.89
CA LEU A 44 -9.14 12.55 -3.46
C LEU A 44 -9.15 12.25 -4.96
N GLN A 45 -8.32 12.98 -5.70
CA GLN A 45 -8.02 12.61 -7.08
C GLN A 45 -7.04 11.45 -7.08
N PHE A 46 -7.44 10.36 -7.73
CA PHE A 46 -6.60 9.17 -7.91
C PHE A 46 -6.25 8.99 -9.37
N THR A 47 -4.97 8.79 -9.63
CA THR A 47 -4.43 8.47 -10.96
C THR A 47 -3.94 7.01 -10.96
N PRO A 48 -4.35 6.18 -11.93
CA PRO A 48 -3.82 4.81 -12.04
C PRO A 48 -2.31 4.80 -12.28
N VAL A 49 -1.60 3.93 -11.56
CA VAL A 49 -0.14 3.74 -11.70
C VAL A 49 0.20 2.25 -11.75
N ARG A 50 1.34 1.88 -12.34
CA ARG A 50 1.85 0.51 -12.32
C ARG A 50 2.83 0.35 -11.16
N VAL A 51 2.54 -0.59 -10.26
CA VAL A 51 3.38 -0.90 -9.09
C VAL A 51 3.54 -2.40 -9.00
N ARG A 52 4.77 -2.91 -8.91
CA ARG A 52 5.10 -4.33 -8.71
C ARG A 52 4.31 -5.27 -9.63
N SER A 53 4.19 -4.91 -10.90
CA SER A 53 3.41 -5.64 -11.91
C SER A 53 1.89 -5.68 -11.71
N VAL A 54 1.32 -4.94 -10.76
CA VAL A 54 -0.13 -4.74 -10.59
C VAL A 54 -0.53 -3.29 -10.85
N ILE A 55 -1.84 -3.05 -11.04
CA ILE A 55 -2.40 -1.70 -11.10
C ILE A 55 -2.62 -1.22 -9.67
N GLY A 56 -2.05 -0.05 -9.35
CA GLY A 56 -2.31 0.70 -8.14
C GLY A 56 -2.94 2.05 -8.46
N LEU A 57 -3.14 2.84 -7.42
CA LEU A 57 -3.63 4.21 -7.48
C LEU A 57 -2.61 5.12 -6.80
N ALA A 58 -2.37 6.29 -7.38
CA ALA A 58 -1.62 7.35 -6.77
C ALA A 58 -2.53 8.54 -6.49
N SER A 59 -2.28 9.24 -5.40
CA SER A 59 -2.93 10.50 -5.10
C SER A 59 -1.88 11.57 -4.84
N GLU A 60 -2.03 12.70 -5.50
CA GLU A 60 -1.28 13.90 -5.17
C GLU A 60 -2.07 14.73 -4.16
N GLY A 61 -1.34 15.23 -3.16
CA GLY A 61 -1.88 16.25 -2.26
C GLY A 61 -2.26 17.51 -3.04
N LEU A 62 -3.38 18.13 -2.66
CA LEU A 62 -3.92 19.30 -3.38
C LEU A 62 -3.17 20.59 -3.04
N ARG A 63 -2.46 20.62 -1.91
CA ARG A 63 -1.77 21.80 -1.39
C ARG A 63 -0.28 21.52 -1.17
N PRO A 64 0.58 22.55 -1.24
CA PRO A 64 1.96 22.42 -0.81
C PRO A 64 2.04 21.91 0.63
N GLY A 65 2.81 20.84 0.86
CA GLY A 65 2.96 20.20 2.16
C GLY A 65 1.99 19.04 2.43
N ASP A 66 0.98 18.84 1.57
CA ASP A 66 0.14 17.65 1.64
C ASP A 66 0.95 16.39 1.30
N TYR A 67 0.52 15.27 1.87
CA TYR A 67 1.11 13.98 1.58
C TYR A 67 0.74 13.50 0.17
N ARG A 68 1.70 12.86 -0.51
CA ARG A 68 1.43 12.00 -1.65
C ARG A 68 1.33 10.56 -1.19
N MET A 69 0.52 9.80 -1.91
CA MET A 69 0.25 8.42 -1.59
C MET A 69 0.27 7.55 -2.84
N VAL A 70 0.84 6.35 -2.70
CA VAL A 70 0.69 5.26 -3.67
C VAL A 70 0.08 4.07 -2.93
N THR A 71 -0.99 3.51 -3.48
CA THR A 71 -1.68 2.33 -2.93
C THR A 71 -1.87 1.26 -3.98
N TRP A 72 -1.72 0.00 -3.58
CA TRP A 72 -1.94 -1.15 -4.46
C TRP A 72 -2.33 -2.38 -3.64
N ASN A 73 -2.97 -3.33 -4.30
CA ASN A 73 -3.29 -4.63 -3.73
C ASN A 73 -2.35 -5.69 -4.31
N GLU A 74 -1.64 -6.42 -3.45
CA GLU A 74 -0.78 -7.52 -3.85
C GLU A 74 -0.94 -8.67 -2.86
N ARG A 75 -1.18 -9.88 -3.38
CA ARG A 75 -1.21 -11.14 -2.61
C ARG A 75 -2.10 -11.08 -1.35
N GLY A 76 -3.30 -10.48 -1.47
CA GLY A 76 -4.29 -10.41 -0.39
C GLY A 76 -4.04 -9.32 0.65
N SER A 77 -3.11 -8.39 0.38
CA SER A 77 -2.84 -7.23 1.22
C SER A 77 -3.00 -5.93 0.43
N ALA A 78 -3.65 -4.95 1.06
CA ALA A 78 -3.65 -3.57 0.62
C ALA A 78 -2.44 -2.85 1.22
N TYR A 79 -1.63 -2.24 0.37
CA TYR A 79 -0.45 -1.47 0.76
C TYR A 79 -0.67 0.01 0.54
N TRP A 80 -0.06 0.83 1.41
CA TRP A 80 0.03 2.28 1.25
C TRP A 80 1.46 2.73 1.51
N LEU A 81 2.00 3.50 0.57
CA LEU A 81 3.21 4.30 0.75
C LEU A 81 2.82 5.77 0.79
N VAL A 82 3.20 6.46 1.85
CA VAL A 82 2.83 7.86 2.09
C VAL A 82 4.08 8.69 2.40
N SER A 83 4.21 9.85 1.76
CA SER A 83 5.31 10.79 2.02
C SER A 83 4.87 12.24 1.81
N SER A 84 5.39 13.16 2.63
CA SER A 84 5.28 14.61 2.41
C SER A 84 6.48 15.17 1.64
N GLN A 85 7.54 14.39 1.47
CA GLN A 85 8.82 14.84 0.91
C GLN A 85 9.06 14.31 -0.51
N ARG A 86 8.56 13.11 -0.83
CA ARG A 86 8.69 12.48 -2.15
C ARG A 86 7.48 12.74 -3.03
N ASP A 87 7.71 12.79 -4.34
CA ASP A 87 6.63 12.83 -5.32
C ASP A 87 6.08 11.42 -5.63
N VAL A 88 5.05 11.34 -6.49
CA VAL A 88 4.44 10.06 -6.87
C VAL A 88 5.41 9.15 -7.62
N ALA A 89 6.28 9.71 -8.47
CA ALA A 89 7.22 8.92 -9.26
C ALA A 89 8.26 8.25 -8.37
N ASP A 90 8.81 8.99 -7.40
CA ASP A 90 9.71 8.49 -6.36
C ASP A 90 9.05 7.38 -5.52
N LEU A 91 7.78 7.56 -5.14
CA LEU A 91 7.03 6.57 -4.38
C LEU A 91 6.77 5.30 -5.20
N VAL A 92 6.46 5.41 -6.49
CA VAL A 92 6.30 4.26 -7.39
C VAL A 92 7.63 3.52 -7.54
N GLN A 93 8.74 4.23 -7.73
CA GLN A 93 10.07 3.62 -7.81
C GLN A 93 10.42 2.89 -6.52
N LEU A 94 10.15 3.50 -5.36
CA LEU A 94 10.35 2.87 -4.06
C LEU A 94 9.48 1.61 -3.90
N ALA A 95 8.19 1.67 -4.24
CA ALA A 95 7.27 0.54 -4.19
C ALA A 95 7.78 -0.67 -5.00
N ASN A 96 8.33 -0.40 -6.19
CA ASN A 96 8.91 -1.42 -7.06
C ASN A 96 10.19 -2.06 -6.47
N SER A 97 10.85 -1.40 -5.52
CA SER A 97 12.08 -1.89 -4.88
C SER A 97 11.87 -2.68 -3.59
N LEU A 98 10.66 -2.65 -3.01
CA LEU A 98 10.35 -3.28 -1.72
C LEU A 98 10.61 -4.79 -1.76
N ARG A 99 10.97 -5.36 -0.60
CA ARG A 99 11.23 -6.79 -0.42
C ARG A 99 10.40 -7.35 0.70
#